data_AF-A0A9X2I8N3-F1
#
_entry.id   AF-A0A9X2I8N3-F1
#
_cell.length_a   1.000
_cell.length_b   1.000
_cell.length_c   1.000
_cell.angle_alpha   90.00
_cell.angle_beta   90.00
_cell.angle_gamma   90.00
#
_symmetry.space_group_name_H-M   'P 1'
#
loop_
_entity.id
_entity.type
_entity.pdbx_description
1 polymer ?
#
loop_
_entity_poly.entity_id
_entity_poly.type
_entity_poly.pdbx_seq_one_letter_code
_entity_poly.pdbx_strand_id
1 'polypeptide(L)'
;MLKKLLSSIGIGSAKVNTVLFQREIERGKEVTGEVHIFGGKVVQSISEVYIHVDTEFQRNDDVMTEIHEMTEPIHEVKIIDRLLIKPNEEKVIPFSFTLPHYTPITFSDQKIHLHTELNINFFNHPVDEHDFIVYDPFIEAIMHHLKKNGFRHTVNSGLCHRKAPTKSNPTHCLQVFELVNEQDKKIYFVGNEKDIIINIIQGDQVRQIAMDRKRDIPKQLLGIERSKL
;
A
#
# COMPACT_ATOMS: atom_id res chain seq x y z
N MET A 1 20.80 13.05 37.03
CA MET A 1 20.82 12.10 35.88
C MET A 1 19.61 11.17 35.81
N LEU A 2 18.61 11.25 36.71
CA LEU A 2 17.42 10.38 36.72
C LEU A 2 16.30 10.79 35.72
N LYS A 3 16.23 12.08 35.32
CA LYS A 3 15.20 12.58 34.39
C LYS A 3 15.36 12.10 32.93
N LYS A 4 16.57 11.67 32.51
CA LYS A 4 16.83 11.11 31.17
C LYS A 4 16.32 9.67 31.02
N LEU A 5 16.20 8.93 32.12
CA LEU A 5 15.79 7.51 32.12
C LEU A 5 14.27 7.32 32.27
N LEU A 6 13.54 8.38 32.65
CA LEU A 6 12.07 8.36 32.76
C LEU A 6 11.40 8.96 31.51
N SER A 7 12.11 9.80 30.74
CA SER A 7 11.66 10.25 29.41
C SER A 7 11.75 9.15 28.34
N SER A 8 12.37 8.00 28.66
CA SER A 8 12.47 6.81 27.81
C SER A 8 11.35 5.79 28.06
N ILE A 9 10.28 6.17 28.75
CA ILE A 9 9.07 5.36 28.93
C ILE A 9 7.88 6.24 28.56
N GLY A 10 7.71 6.57 27.26
CA GLY A 10 6.55 7.24 26.62
C GLY A 10 6.01 8.57 27.19
N ILE A 11 6.34 8.95 28.42
CA ILE A 11 5.76 10.06 29.19
C ILE A 11 6.75 11.22 29.12
N GLY A 12 6.55 12.08 28.12
CA GLY A 12 7.41 13.25 27.86
C GLY A 12 8.61 12.96 26.96
N SER A 13 8.55 11.89 26.15
CA SER A 13 9.39 11.68 24.96
C SER A 13 8.95 12.61 23.83
N ALA A 14 9.74 12.70 22.76
CA ALA A 14 9.27 13.34 21.54
C ALA A 14 8.07 12.57 20.96
N LYS A 15 7.23 13.28 20.21
CA LYS A 15 6.10 12.72 19.45
C LYS A 15 6.24 13.07 17.98
N VAL A 16 5.63 12.26 17.14
CA VAL A 16 5.54 12.49 15.70
C VAL A 16 4.07 12.49 15.30
N ASN A 17 3.74 13.32 14.31
CA ASN A 17 2.44 13.34 13.64
C ASN A 17 2.69 13.66 12.17
N THR A 18 2.14 12.85 11.29
CA THR A 18 2.34 12.96 9.86
C THR A 18 1.06 13.48 9.22
N VAL A 19 1.21 14.46 8.33
CA VAL A 19 0.09 15.07 7.62
C VAL A 19 0.34 14.91 6.14
N LEU A 20 -0.46 14.07 5.49
CA LEU A 20 -0.54 14.05 4.03
C LEU A 20 -1.38 15.23 3.53
N PHE A 21 -0.92 15.88 2.47
CA PHE A 21 -1.71 16.94 1.81
C PHE A 21 -2.87 16.39 0.99
N GLN A 22 -2.81 15.11 0.64
CA GLN A 22 -3.84 14.40 -0.13
C GLN A 22 -4.18 13.08 0.56
N ARG A 23 -5.47 12.77 0.66
CA ARG A 23 -5.94 11.50 1.26
C ARG A 23 -6.13 10.40 0.23
N GLU A 24 -6.27 10.77 -1.04
CA GLU A 24 -6.43 9.87 -2.18
C GLU A 24 -5.27 10.14 -3.15
N ILE A 25 -4.47 9.12 -3.42
CA ILE A 25 -3.24 9.25 -4.21
C ILE A 25 -3.24 8.20 -5.31
N GLU A 26 -3.02 8.65 -6.55
CA GLU A 26 -2.86 7.76 -7.70
C GLU A 26 -1.48 7.11 -7.67
N ARG A 27 -1.41 5.80 -7.93
CA ARG A 27 -0.13 5.08 -8.05
C ARG A 27 0.79 5.70 -9.10
N GLY A 28 2.07 5.83 -8.78
CA GLY A 28 3.06 6.48 -9.64
C GLY A 28 3.03 8.01 -9.58
N LYS A 29 2.16 8.62 -8.77
CA LYS A 29 2.17 10.06 -8.51
C LYS A 29 2.92 10.40 -7.23
N GLU A 30 3.13 11.70 -7.06
CA GLU A 30 3.82 12.27 -5.92
C GLU A 30 2.93 12.21 -4.67
N VAL A 31 3.48 11.69 -3.58
CA VAL A 31 2.98 11.80 -2.22
C VAL A 31 3.67 13.00 -1.59
N THR A 32 2.90 13.93 -1.05
CA THR A 32 3.44 15.13 -0.38
C THR A 32 2.79 15.33 0.99
N GLY A 33 3.56 15.87 1.92
CA GLY A 33 3.09 16.10 3.26
C GLY A 33 4.16 16.69 4.18
N GLU A 34 3.85 16.68 5.46
CA GLU A 34 4.70 17.20 6.53
C GLU A 34 4.79 16.21 7.69
N VAL A 35 5.99 16.02 8.21
CA VAL A 35 6.23 15.35 9.49
C VAL A 35 6.39 16.41 10.56
N HIS A 36 5.46 16.44 11.52
CA HIS A 36 5.50 17.30 12.69
C HIS A 36 6.14 16.55 13.85
N ILE A 37 7.27 17.05 14.33
CA ILE A 37 8.02 16.48 15.43
C ILE A 37 7.90 17.41 16.63
N PHE A 38 7.30 16.90 17.71
CA PHE A 38 7.11 17.63 18.96
C PHE A 38 8.11 17.14 20.00
N GLY A 39 8.97 18.04 20.46
CA GLY A 39 9.96 17.78 21.49
C GLY A 39 9.33 17.48 22.85
N GLY A 40 9.90 16.50 23.54
CA GLY A 40 9.47 16.09 24.88
C GLY A 40 9.94 17.05 25.98
N LYS A 41 10.23 16.51 27.17
CA LYS A 41 10.68 17.29 28.35
C LYS A 41 12.19 17.57 28.36
N VAL A 42 12.96 16.88 27.52
CA VAL A 42 14.43 16.98 27.44
C VAL A 42 14.87 17.04 25.97
N VAL A 43 16.05 17.60 25.72
CA VAL A 43 16.69 17.59 24.40
C VAL A 43 16.91 16.15 23.95
N GLN A 44 16.50 15.84 22.72
CA GLN A 44 16.67 14.53 22.08
C GLN A 44 17.40 14.69 20.74
N SER A 45 18.28 13.72 20.44
CA SER A 45 18.91 13.59 19.13
C SER A 45 18.14 12.51 18.37
N ILE A 46 17.54 12.90 17.25
CA ILE A 46 16.91 11.98 16.31
C ILE A 46 17.98 11.67 15.27
N SER A 47 18.34 10.39 15.16
CA SER A 47 19.29 9.98 14.12
C SER A 47 18.61 9.96 12.78
N GLU A 48 17.43 9.35 12.64
CA GLU A 48 16.81 9.20 11.32
C GLU A 48 15.30 9.36 11.43
N VAL A 49 14.69 9.82 10.34
CA VAL A 49 13.23 9.85 10.16
C VAL A 49 12.92 9.09 8.89
N TYR A 50 12.13 8.03 9.02
CA TYR A 50 11.65 7.24 7.90
C TYR A 50 10.14 7.37 7.76
N ILE A 51 9.69 7.36 6.52
CA ILE A 51 8.30 7.11 6.15
C ILE A 51 8.27 5.77 5.44
N HIS A 52 7.40 4.90 5.93
CA HIS A 52 7.08 3.60 5.36
C HIS A 52 5.67 3.64 4.76
N VAL A 53 5.51 2.96 3.63
CA VAL A 53 4.20 2.60 3.11
C VAL A 53 4.04 1.12 3.36
N ASP A 54 3.00 0.75 4.09
CA ASP A 54 2.79 -0.60 4.60
C ASP A 54 1.47 -1.16 4.08
N THR A 55 1.39 -2.47 3.95
CA THR A 55 0.17 -3.18 3.57
C THR A 55 0.12 -4.55 4.21
N GLU A 56 -1.09 -5.01 4.49
CA GLU A 56 -1.34 -6.38 4.95
C GLU A 56 -1.36 -7.35 3.75
N PHE A 57 -0.92 -8.58 3.97
CA PHE A 57 -1.11 -9.68 3.03
C PHE A 57 -1.43 -11.00 3.74
N GLN A 58 -2.20 -11.85 3.05
CA GLN A 58 -2.57 -13.17 3.54
C GLN A 58 -1.44 -14.17 3.29
N ARG A 59 -1.01 -14.82 4.37
CA ARG A 59 -0.10 -15.96 4.32
C ARG A 59 -0.90 -17.25 4.47
N ASN A 60 -0.94 -18.04 3.39
CA ASN A 60 -1.34 -19.44 3.46
C ASN A 60 -0.09 -20.25 3.80
N ASP A 61 0.06 -20.67 5.05
CA ASP A 61 1.09 -21.64 5.41
C ASP A 61 0.55 -23.05 5.13
N ASP A 62 1.19 -23.78 4.21
CA ASP A 62 0.81 -25.16 3.80
C ASP A 62 0.77 -26.18 4.97
N VAL A 63 1.16 -25.77 6.18
CA VAL A 63 1.28 -26.61 7.39
C VAL A 63 0.27 -26.23 8.48
N MET A 64 -0.33 -25.03 8.43
CA MET A 64 -1.23 -24.51 9.47
C MET A 64 -2.51 -24.02 8.82
N THR A 65 -3.65 -24.53 9.28
CA THR A 65 -5.01 -24.18 8.81
C THR A 65 -5.45 -22.74 9.12
N GLU A 66 -4.54 -21.86 9.53
CA GLU A 66 -4.82 -20.48 9.94
C GLU A 66 -4.25 -19.49 8.92
N ILE A 67 -5.11 -18.60 8.41
CA ILE A 67 -4.68 -17.45 7.63
C ILE A 67 -4.11 -16.43 8.61
N HIS A 68 -2.82 -16.13 8.50
CA HIS A 68 -2.19 -15.04 9.25
C HIS A 68 -2.08 -13.80 8.36
N GLU A 69 -2.61 -12.68 8.83
CA GLU A 69 -2.36 -11.35 8.27
C GLU A 69 -0.96 -10.88 8.73
N MET A 70 -0.11 -10.56 7.77
CA MET A 70 1.22 -9.98 8.03
C MET A 70 1.27 -8.59 7.42
N THR A 71 1.74 -7.62 8.20
CA THR A 71 2.01 -6.26 7.73
C THR A 71 3.51 -6.10 7.50
N GLU A 72 3.89 -5.64 6.31
CA GLU A 72 5.29 -5.34 5.97
C GLU A 72 5.40 -4.00 5.23
N PRO A 73 6.54 -3.29 5.38
CA PRO A 73 6.83 -2.13 4.57
C PRO A 73 7.08 -2.54 3.12
N ILE A 74 6.28 -1.98 2.22
CA ILE A 74 6.42 -2.16 0.77
C ILE A 74 7.22 -1.03 0.12
N HIS A 75 7.35 0.10 0.81
CA HIS A 75 8.21 1.20 0.40
C HIS A 75 8.76 1.91 1.64
N GLU A 76 10.00 2.37 1.58
CA GLU A 76 10.67 3.09 2.66
C GLU A 76 11.38 4.31 2.08
N VAL A 77 11.20 5.45 2.75
CA VAL A 77 11.78 6.73 2.34
C VAL A 77 12.44 7.38 3.55
N LYS A 78 13.75 7.60 3.47
CA LYS A 78 14.47 8.40 4.45
C LYS A 78 14.23 9.89 4.22
N ILE A 79 13.71 10.57 5.22
CA ILE A 79 13.37 12.00 5.14
C ILE A 79 14.55 12.89 5.57
N ILE A 80 15.25 12.52 6.64
CA ILE A 80 16.42 13.27 7.13
C ILE A 80 17.41 12.38 7.90
N ASP A 81 18.69 12.77 7.86
CA ASP A 81 19.84 12.04 8.43
C ASP A 81 20.20 12.37 9.88
N ARG A 82 19.80 13.52 10.42
CA ARG A 82 19.94 13.87 11.85
C ARG A 82 19.26 15.18 12.18
N LEU A 83 18.61 15.25 13.35
CA LEU A 83 18.24 16.53 13.96
C LEU A 83 18.28 16.49 15.49
N LEU A 84 18.38 17.67 16.09
CA LEU A 84 18.19 17.88 17.52
C LEU A 84 16.83 18.52 17.74
N ILE A 85 16.02 17.95 18.64
CA ILE A 85 14.73 18.52 19.06
C ILE A 85 14.84 18.94 20.54
N LYS A 86 14.59 20.22 20.81
CA LYS A 86 14.63 20.82 22.17
C LYS A 86 13.32 20.55 22.92
N PRO A 87 13.29 20.74 24.26
CA PRO A 87 12.07 20.57 25.02
C PRO A 87 10.94 21.48 24.52
N ASN A 88 9.76 20.89 24.26
CA ASN A 88 8.57 21.57 23.73
C ASN A 88 8.79 22.32 22.40
N GLU A 89 9.88 22.04 21.67
CA GLU A 89 10.07 22.56 20.32
C GLU A 89 9.16 21.81 19.34
N GLU A 90 8.64 22.50 18.34
CA GLU A 90 8.03 21.88 17.17
C GLU A 90 8.96 22.07 15.97
N LYS A 91 9.19 20.98 15.23
CA LYS A 91 9.83 21.02 13.92
C LYS A 91 8.88 20.42 12.89
N VAL A 92 8.72 21.13 11.78
CA VAL A 92 7.93 20.68 10.63
C VAL A 92 8.92 20.36 9.51
N ILE A 93 8.84 19.15 8.98
CA ILE A 93 9.72 18.68 7.91
C ILE A 93 8.84 18.30 6.72
N PRO A 94 8.86 19.07 5.62
CA PRO A 94 8.14 18.69 4.42
C PRO A 94 8.82 17.47 3.79
N PHE A 95 8.01 16.59 3.21
CA PHE A 95 8.49 15.45 2.44
C PHE A 95 7.77 15.33 1.11
N SER A 96 8.45 14.68 0.17
CA SER A 96 7.88 14.22 -1.07
C SER A 96 8.54 12.93 -1.54
N PHE A 97 7.75 12.00 -2.06
CA PHE A 97 8.24 10.82 -2.77
C PHE A 97 7.24 10.38 -3.84
N THR A 98 7.67 9.55 -4.79
CA THR A 98 6.75 8.96 -5.77
C THR A 98 6.20 7.64 -5.26
N LEU A 99 4.88 7.49 -5.18
CA LEU A 99 4.25 6.24 -4.78
C LEU A 99 4.55 5.14 -5.82
N PRO A 100 5.17 4.01 -5.45
CA PRO A 100 5.53 3.00 -6.44
C PRO A 100 4.33 2.40 -7.19
N HIS A 101 4.52 2.03 -8.46
CA HIS A 101 3.45 1.39 -9.25
C HIS A 101 3.04 0.00 -8.73
N TYR A 102 3.92 -0.67 -7.97
CA TYR A 102 3.64 -1.97 -7.35
C TYR A 102 2.86 -1.86 -6.03
N THR A 103 2.62 -0.65 -5.52
CA THR A 103 1.75 -0.45 -4.36
C THR A 103 0.37 -1.03 -4.69
N PRO A 104 -0.25 -1.84 -3.80
CA PRO A 104 -1.62 -2.28 -4.00
C PRO A 104 -2.57 -1.07 -3.98
N ILE A 105 -3.71 -1.17 -4.65
CA ILE A 105 -4.77 -0.17 -4.51
C ILE A 105 -5.58 -0.47 -3.25
N THR A 106 -6.14 0.55 -2.62
CA THR A 106 -7.11 0.37 -1.56
C THR A 106 -8.39 -0.23 -2.15
N PHE A 107 -8.80 -1.40 -1.66
CA PHE A 107 -9.98 -2.09 -2.18
C PHE A 107 -10.59 -3.02 -1.12
N SER A 108 -11.89 -2.83 -0.84
CA SER A 108 -12.59 -3.58 0.21
C SER A 108 -11.81 -3.50 1.54
N ASP A 109 -11.34 -4.63 2.05
CA ASP A 109 -10.59 -4.71 3.31
C ASP A 109 -9.08 -4.52 3.11
N GLN A 110 -8.59 -4.44 1.87
CA GLN A 110 -7.18 -4.17 1.59
C GLN A 110 -6.86 -2.69 1.85
N LYS A 111 -6.18 -2.44 2.97
CA LYS A 111 -5.74 -1.10 3.39
C LYS A 111 -4.27 -0.87 3.10
N ILE A 112 -3.93 0.42 2.99
CA ILE A 112 -2.56 0.92 2.83
C ILE A 112 -2.33 1.93 3.94
N HIS A 113 -1.23 1.75 4.67
CA HIS A 113 -0.88 2.59 5.81
C HIS A 113 0.35 3.41 5.49
N LEU A 114 0.36 4.65 5.97
CA LEU A 114 1.58 5.43 6.07
C LEU A 114 2.06 5.34 7.51
N HIS A 115 3.28 4.87 7.69
CA HIS A 115 3.91 4.71 9.00
C HIS A 115 5.16 5.61 9.07
N THR A 116 5.26 6.45 10.09
CA THR A 116 6.44 7.29 10.30
C THR A 116 7.18 6.89 11.56
N GLU A 117 8.48 6.61 11.40
CA GLU A 117 9.36 6.20 12.49
C GLU A 117 10.40 7.27 12.78
N LEU A 118 10.48 7.73 14.03
CA LEU A 118 11.59 8.54 14.53
C LEU A 118 12.60 7.65 15.27
N ASN A 119 13.81 7.53 14.74
CA ASN A 119 14.87 6.80 15.43
C ASN A 119 15.55 7.68 16.50
N ILE A 120 15.22 7.46 17.77
CA ILE A 120 15.70 8.23 18.93
C ILE A 120 16.48 7.33 19.90
N ASN A 121 17.64 6.83 19.48
CA ASN A 121 18.42 5.78 20.15
C ASN A 121 17.69 4.42 20.20
N PHE A 122 18.41 3.35 20.54
CA PHE A 122 17.99 1.94 20.43
C PHE A 122 16.70 1.46 21.16
N PHE A 123 15.99 2.31 21.91
CA PHE A 123 14.96 1.85 22.85
C PHE A 123 13.57 2.47 22.68
N ASN A 124 13.42 3.60 21.99
CA ASN A 124 12.11 4.24 21.83
C ASN A 124 12.00 4.92 20.46
N HIS A 125 11.04 4.46 19.67
CA HIS A 125 10.73 4.98 18.36
C HIS A 125 9.31 5.52 18.43
N PRO A 126 9.11 6.84 18.57
CA PRO A 126 7.80 7.42 18.33
C PRO A 126 7.31 7.02 16.94
N VAL A 127 6.11 6.49 16.90
CA VAL A 127 5.44 5.99 15.71
C VAL A 127 4.13 6.74 15.53
N ASP A 128 3.87 7.14 14.29
CA ASP A 128 2.56 7.60 13.83
C ASP A 128 2.16 6.76 12.62
N GLU A 129 0.90 6.32 12.59
CA GLU A 129 0.38 5.44 11.56
C GLU A 129 -1.04 5.87 11.19
N HIS A 130 -1.30 5.99 9.89
CA HIS A 130 -2.63 6.32 9.40
C HIS A 130 -2.90 5.77 7.99
N ASP A 131 -4.16 5.43 7.73
CA ASP A 131 -4.62 4.94 6.42
C ASP A 131 -4.68 6.08 5.40
N PHE A 132 -4.38 5.76 4.14
CA PHE A 132 -4.69 6.61 3.00
C PHE A 132 -5.19 5.76 1.82
N ILE A 133 -5.88 6.41 0.88
CA ILE A 133 -6.47 5.73 -0.26
C ILE A 133 -5.48 5.76 -1.43
N VAL A 134 -5.14 4.57 -1.92
CA VAL A 134 -4.37 4.39 -3.14
C VAL A 134 -5.31 3.96 -4.25
N TYR A 135 -5.33 4.67 -5.37
CA TYR A 135 -6.17 4.31 -6.51
C TYR A 135 -5.36 4.20 -7.82
N ASP A 136 -5.97 3.56 -8.82
CA ASP A 136 -5.42 3.45 -10.16
C ASP A 136 -6.55 3.53 -11.20
N PRO A 137 -6.64 4.64 -11.96
CA PRO A 137 -7.69 4.85 -12.94
C PRO A 137 -7.78 3.74 -14.00
N PHE A 138 -6.66 3.08 -14.31
CA PHE A 138 -6.64 1.97 -15.27
C PHE A 138 -7.36 0.74 -14.72
N ILE A 139 -7.08 0.38 -13.47
CA ILE A 139 -7.73 -0.76 -12.80
C ILE A 139 -9.19 -0.45 -12.53
N GLU A 140 -9.52 0.78 -12.09
CA GLU A 140 -10.90 1.22 -11.90
C GLU A 140 -11.73 1.14 -13.19
N ALA A 141 -11.16 1.57 -14.32
CA ALA A 141 -11.83 1.47 -15.61
C ALA A 141 -12.12 0.00 -16.00
N ILE A 142 -11.18 -0.91 -15.75
CA ILE A 142 -11.38 -2.35 -15.95
C ILE A 142 -12.51 -2.84 -15.04
N MET A 143 -12.42 -2.61 -13.73
CA MET A 143 -13.41 -3.07 -12.75
C MET A 143 -14.80 -2.53 -13.05
N HIS A 144 -14.92 -1.24 -13.37
CA HIS A 144 -16.18 -0.61 -13.74
C HIS A 144 -16.79 -1.25 -15.00
N HIS A 145 -15.97 -1.51 -16.02
CA HIS A 145 -16.42 -2.17 -17.24
C HIS A 145 -16.89 -3.60 -16.99
N LEU A 146 -16.17 -4.37 -16.18
CA LEU A 146 -16.56 -5.73 -15.80
C LEU A 146 -17.87 -5.74 -15.03
N LYS A 147 -18.03 -4.84 -14.04
CA LYS A 147 -19.28 -4.68 -13.27
C LYS A 147 -20.47 -4.36 -14.18
N LYS A 148 -20.29 -3.42 -15.12
CA LYS A 148 -21.34 -3.06 -16.10
C LYS A 148 -21.77 -4.25 -16.96
N ASN A 149 -20.87 -5.19 -17.20
CA ASN A 149 -21.10 -6.42 -17.96
C ASN A 149 -21.51 -7.63 -17.09
N GLY A 150 -22.02 -7.39 -15.88
CA GLY A 150 -22.62 -8.42 -15.03
C GLY A 150 -21.63 -9.24 -14.20
N PHE A 151 -20.37 -8.82 -14.13
CA PHE A 151 -19.41 -9.43 -13.21
C PHE A 151 -19.52 -8.80 -11.82
N ARG A 152 -19.40 -9.63 -10.79
CA ARG A 152 -19.33 -9.22 -9.39
C ARG A 152 -18.04 -9.75 -8.76
N HIS A 153 -17.48 -9.00 -7.82
CA HIS A 153 -16.31 -9.43 -7.07
C HIS A 153 -16.63 -10.67 -6.23
N THR A 154 -15.68 -11.58 -6.09
CA THR A 154 -15.70 -12.62 -5.05
C THR A 154 -15.34 -12.00 -3.70
N VAL A 155 -15.52 -12.77 -2.62
CA VAL A 155 -15.17 -12.33 -1.26
C VAL A 155 -13.67 -12.06 -1.07
N ASN A 156 -12.81 -12.70 -1.86
CA ASN A 156 -11.35 -12.54 -1.77
C ASN A 156 -10.80 -11.51 -2.79
N SER A 157 -11.68 -10.88 -3.56
CA SER A 157 -11.27 -9.98 -4.62
C SER A 157 -10.62 -8.72 -4.05
N GLY A 158 -9.45 -8.37 -4.58
CA GLY A 158 -8.65 -7.21 -4.20
C GLY A 158 -7.75 -7.42 -2.99
N LEU A 159 -7.70 -8.62 -2.41
CA LEU A 159 -6.78 -8.95 -1.32
C LEU A 159 -5.37 -9.24 -1.84
N CYS A 160 -4.38 -8.90 -1.02
CA CYS A 160 -2.99 -9.27 -1.21
C CYS A 160 -2.75 -10.72 -0.80
N HIS A 161 -2.33 -11.56 -1.74
CA HIS A 161 -1.78 -12.88 -1.44
C HIS A 161 -0.27 -12.83 -1.39
N ARG A 162 0.33 -13.62 -0.50
CA ARG A 162 1.78 -13.75 -0.42
C ARG A 162 2.38 -14.31 -1.71
N LYS A 163 3.42 -13.66 -2.23
CA LYS A 163 4.27 -14.17 -3.33
C LYS A 163 5.74 -13.98 -3.03
N ALA A 164 6.61 -14.60 -3.84
CA ALA A 164 8.02 -14.24 -3.86
C ALA A 164 8.23 -12.85 -4.51
N PRO A 165 9.14 -12.01 -3.99
CA PRO A 165 9.51 -10.74 -4.62
C PRO A 165 10.04 -10.94 -6.04
N THR A 166 9.71 -10.01 -6.94
CA THR A 166 10.18 -9.98 -8.32
C THR A 166 10.84 -8.64 -8.62
N LYS A 167 11.48 -8.51 -9.79
CA LYS A 167 12.06 -7.23 -10.21
C LYS A 167 10.99 -6.15 -10.50
N SER A 168 9.81 -6.53 -10.97
CA SER A 168 8.70 -5.60 -11.27
C SER A 168 7.90 -5.23 -10.03
N ASN A 169 7.78 -6.16 -9.09
CA ASN A 169 7.11 -5.99 -7.82
C ASN A 169 7.98 -6.61 -6.72
N PRO A 170 8.80 -5.81 -6.02
CA PRO A 170 9.73 -6.29 -5.00
C PRO A 170 9.04 -6.63 -3.66
N THR A 171 7.71 -6.54 -3.58
CA THR A 171 6.95 -6.79 -2.35
C THR A 171 6.51 -8.25 -2.27
N HIS A 172 6.09 -8.67 -1.07
CA HIS A 172 5.41 -9.95 -0.87
C HIS A 172 3.91 -9.89 -1.18
N CYS A 173 3.32 -8.71 -1.42
CA CYS A 173 1.91 -8.59 -1.81
C CYS A 173 1.73 -8.77 -3.32
N LEU A 174 0.90 -9.74 -3.69
CA LEU A 174 0.27 -9.85 -5.00
C LEU A 174 -1.24 -9.56 -4.86
N GLN A 175 -1.68 -8.39 -5.30
CA GLN A 175 -3.08 -7.99 -5.19
C GLN A 175 -3.89 -8.58 -6.35
N VAL A 176 -4.82 -9.46 -6.03
CA VAL A 176 -5.54 -10.25 -7.01
C VAL A 176 -7.00 -9.84 -7.06
N PHE A 177 -7.52 -9.58 -8.27
CA PHE A 177 -8.92 -9.30 -8.51
C PHE A 177 -9.60 -10.51 -9.14
N GLU A 178 -10.57 -11.04 -8.42
CA GLU A 178 -11.41 -12.15 -8.83
C GLU A 178 -12.85 -11.69 -9.01
N LEU A 179 -13.42 -11.95 -10.19
CA LEU A 179 -14.80 -11.62 -10.49
C LEU A 179 -15.50 -12.81 -11.14
N VAL A 180 -16.81 -12.93 -10.90
CA VAL A 180 -17.66 -13.98 -11.45
C VAL A 180 -18.95 -13.38 -11.99
N ASN A 181 -19.56 -14.03 -12.98
CA ASN A 181 -20.89 -13.64 -13.47
C ASN A 181 -21.91 -14.78 -13.30
N GLU A 182 -23.15 -14.57 -13.74
CA GLU A 182 -24.24 -15.55 -13.61
C GLU A 182 -24.06 -16.81 -14.48
N GLN A 183 -23.19 -16.77 -15.50
CA GLN A 183 -22.89 -17.92 -16.36
C GLN A 183 -21.63 -18.69 -15.92
N ASP A 184 -21.21 -18.54 -14.66
CA ASP A 184 -19.99 -19.13 -14.10
C ASP A 184 -18.69 -18.76 -14.85
N LYS A 185 -18.71 -17.68 -15.65
CA LYS A 185 -17.47 -17.12 -16.19
C LYS A 185 -16.71 -16.45 -15.07
N LYS A 186 -15.44 -16.81 -14.92
CA LYS A 186 -14.53 -16.22 -13.94
C LYS A 186 -13.53 -15.31 -14.63
N ILE A 187 -13.26 -14.18 -14.02
CA ILE A 187 -12.18 -13.27 -14.39
C ILE A 187 -11.19 -13.21 -13.24
N TYR A 188 -9.91 -13.29 -13.60
CA TYR A 188 -8.79 -13.20 -12.68
C TYR A 188 -7.70 -12.30 -13.27
N PHE A 189 -7.27 -11.28 -12.53
CA PHE A 189 -6.11 -10.48 -12.90
C PHE A 189 -5.37 -9.94 -11.67
N VAL A 190 -4.08 -9.69 -11.81
CA VAL A 190 -3.25 -9.06 -10.80
C VAL A 190 -3.23 -7.56 -11.02
N GLY A 191 -3.49 -6.77 -9.98
CA GLY A 191 -3.60 -5.31 -10.09
C GLY A 191 -2.32 -4.52 -9.85
N ASN A 192 -1.33 -5.11 -9.16
CA ASN A 192 -0.09 -4.43 -8.75
C ASN A 192 1.18 -5.01 -9.38
N GLU A 193 1.04 -5.62 -10.55
CA GLU A 193 2.16 -5.93 -11.43
C GLU A 193 2.27 -4.88 -12.54
N LYS A 194 3.45 -4.83 -13.16
CA LYS A 194 3.74 -3.90 -14.26
C LYS A 194 2.76 -4.09 -15.43
N ASP A 195 2.58 -5.35 -15.83
CA ASP A 195 1.72 -5.75 -16.93
C ASP A 195 0.43 -6.35 -16.36
N ILE A 196 -0.72 -5.92 -16.89
CA ILE A 196 -2.02 -6.43 -16.46
C ILE A 196 -2.46 -7.50 -17.46
N ILE A 197 -2.65 -8.73 -16.99
CA ILE A 197 -3.14 -9.84 -17.80
C ILE A 197 -4.49 -10.27 -17.23
N ILE A 198 -5.54 -10.11 -18.03
CA ILE A 198 -6.88 -10.56 -17.70
C ILE A 198 -7.03 -11.99 -18.16
N ASN A 199 -7.25 -12.89 -17.21
CA ASN A 199 -7.58 -14.29 -17.47
C ASN A 199 -9.10 -14.43 -17.40
N ILE A 200 -9.69 -14.99 -18.46
CA ILE A 200 -11.11 -15.29 -18.54
C ILE A 200 -11.24 -16.82 -18.60
N ILE A 201 -12.00 -17.39 -17.68
CA ILE A 201 -12.12 -18.83 -17.48
C ILE A 201 -13.60 -19.23 -17.59
N GLN A 202 -13.88 -20.25 -18.40
CA GLN A 202 -15.21 -20.87 -18.48
C GLN A 202 -15.06 -22.38 -18.72
N GLY A 203 -15.50 -23.19 -17.74
CA GLY A 203 -15.18 -24.61 -17.74
C GLY A 203 -13.66 -24.83 -17.79
N ASP A 204 -13.19 -25.65 -18.74
CA ASP A 204 -11.77 -25.92 -18.95
C ASP A 204 -11.07 -24.91 -19.89
N GLN A 205 -11.82 -23.96 -20.45
CA GLN A 205 -11.26 -22.98 -21.38
C GLN A 205 -10.68 -21.78 -20.62
N VAL A 206 -9.45 -21.41 -20.98
CA VAL A 206 -8.76 -20.22 -20.47
C VAL A 206 -8.37 -19.32 -21.62
N ARG A 207 -8.69 -18.04 -21.52
CA ARG A 207 -8.24 -17.00 -22.45
C ARG A 207 -7.55 -15.87 -21.70
N GLN A 208 -6.43 -15.43 -22.24
CA GLN A 208 -5.66 -14.32 -21.70
C GLN A 208 -5.75 -13.08 -22.59
N ILE A 209 -5.92 -11.92 -21.98
CA ILE A 209 -5.92 -10.62 -22.64
C ILE A 209 -4.88 -9.75 -21.90
N ALA A 210 -3.79 -9.44 -22.60
CA ALA A 210 -2.80 -8.49 -22.10
C ALA A 210 -3.34 -7.06 -22.28
N MET A 211 -3.26 -6.28 -21.21
CA MET A 211 -3.74 -4.91 -21.14
C MET A 211 -2.53 -3.96 -21.05
N ASP A 212 -2.43 -3.05 -22.01
CA ASP A 212 -1.37 -2.06 -22.11
C ASP A 212 -1.85 -0.74 -21.51
N ARG A 213 -1.22 -0.34 -20.40
CA ARG A 213 -1.49 0.92 -19.68
C ARG A 213 -1.30 2.18 -20.54
N LYS A 214 -0.55 2.09 -21.64
CA LYS A 214 -0.29 3.22 -22.57
C LYS A 214 -1.31 3.33 -23.70
N ARG A 215 -2.17 2.33 -23.88
CA ARG A 215 -3.18 2.31 -24.94
C ARG A 215 -4.54 2.74 -24.41
N ASP A 216 -5.38 3.18 -25.33
CA ASP A 216 -6.75 3.58 -25.06
C ASP A 216 -7.56 2.44 -24.42
N ILE A 217 -8.00 2.63 -23.18
CA ILE A 217 -8.63 1.59 -22.36
C ILE A 217 -9.93 1.08 -23.00
N PRO A 218 -10.90 1.94 -23.42
CA PRO A 218 -12.15 1.48 -24.01
C PRO A 218 -11.96 0.54 -25.22
N LYS A 219 -10.96 0.80 -26.07
CA LYS A 219 -10.65 -0.08 -27.21
C LYS A 219 -10.16 -1.46 -26.78
N GLN A 220 -9.39 -1.53 -25.69
CA GLN A 220 -8.90 -2.79 -25.14
C GLN A 220 -10.02 -3.59 -24.49
N LEU A 221 -10.93 -2.91 -23.78
CA LEU A 221 -12.08 -3.51 -23.12
C LEU A 221 -13.06 -4.20 -24.09
N LEU A 222 -13.23 -3.70 -25.31
CA LEU A 222 -14.01 -4.38 -26.36
C LEU A 222 -13.49 -5.80 -26.67
N GLY A 223 -12.19 -6.05 -26.46
CA GLY A 223 -11.59 -7.37 -26.62
C GLY A 223 -12.08 -8.38 -25.58
N ILE A 224 -12.51 -7.91 -24.41
CA ILE A 224 -13.10 -8.72 -23.32
C ILE A 224 -14.52 -9.14 -23.73
N GLU A 225 -15.36 -8.21 -24.22
CA GLU A 225 -16.74 -8.49 -24.64
C GLU A 225 -16.82 -9.40 -25.88
N ARG A 226 -15.94 -9.18 -26.87
CA ARG A 226 -15.85 -10.00 -28.10
C ARG A 226 -15.24 -11.36 -27.84
N SER A 227 -14.78 -11.63 -26.62
CA SER A 227 -14.33 -12.96 -26.25
C SER A 227 -15.52 -13.90 -26.09
N LYS A 228 -15.91 -14.50 -27.21
CA LYS A 228 -16.61 -15.78 -27.19
C LYS A 228 -15.62 -16.82 -26.66
N LEU A 229 -15.73 -17.12 -25.37
CA LEU A 229 -15.51 -18.47 -24.87
C LEU A 229 -16.79 -19.25 -25.18
#